data_AF-A0A352UHP3-F1
#
_entry.id   AF-A0A352UHP3-F1
#
_cell.length_a   1.000
_cell.length_b   1.000
_cell.length_c   1.000
_cell.angle_alpha   90.00
_cell.angle_beta   90.00
_cell.angle_gamma   90.00
#
_symmetry.space_group_name_H-M   'P 1'
#
loop_
_entity.id
_entity.type
_entity.pdbx_description
1 polymer ?
#
loop_
_entity_poly.entity_id
_entity_poly.type
_entity_poly.pdbx_seq_one_letter_code
_entity_poly.pdbx_strand_id
1 'polypeptide(L)'
;MENSDFTLKLNEIPVIDNHCHPPLKSSIETESEFKRFFTESFDPRIVSSHVQNTLFYPQSLRDINAMLGRGGEPNIEAILTERNLLGTAGLVRRIVQRANIGGMI
;
A
#
# COMPACT_ATOMS: atom_id res chain seq x y z
N MET A 1 -40.14 8.12 20.35
CA MET A 1 -38.80 7.57 20.56
C MET A 1 -38.03 7.82 19.28
N GLU A 2 -37.22 8.87 19.26
CA GLU A 2 -36.34 9.13 18.13
C GLU A 2 -35.23 8.08 18.16
N ASN A 3 -35.21 7.20 17.15
CA ASN A 3 -34.05 6.38 16.88
C ASN A 3 -32.94 7.35 16.44
N SER A 4 -31.95 7.58 17.29
CA SER A 4 -30.74 8.27 16.86
C SER A 4 -30.02 7.33 15.90
N ASP A 5 -30.13 7.63 14.61
CA ASP A 5 -29.43 6.93 13.55
C ASP A 5 -27.96 7.34 13.63
N PHE A 6 -27.22 6.75 14.57
CA PHE A 6 -25.78 6.93 14.71
C PHE A 6 -25.09 6.21 13.54
N THR A 7 -25.13 6.82 12.36
CA THR A 7 -24.33 6.38 11.22
C THR A 7 -22.89 6.83 11.47
N LEU A 8 -22.13 6.02 12.18
CA LEU A 8 -20.71 6.25 12.41
C LEU A 8 -19.95 6.02 11.09
N LYS A 9 -19.31 7.08 10.59
CA LYS A 9 -18.41 7.01 9.44
C LYS A 9 -17.03 6.57 9.89
N LEU A 10 -16.74 5.27 9.78
CA LEU A 10 -15.49 4.68 10.25
C LEU A 10 -14.24 5.30 9.62
N ASN A 11 -14.34 5.82 8.40
CA ASN A 11 -13.24 6.48 7.70
C ASN A 11 -12.88 7.88 8.24
N GLU A 12 -13.75 8.49 9.05
CA GLU A 12 -13.47 9.79 9.68
C GLU A 12 -12.68 9.64 10.99
N ILE A 13 -12.56 8.43 11.54
CA ILE A 13 -11.81 8.14 12.76
C ILE A 13 -10.32 7.99 12.43
N PRO A 14 -9.42 8.80 13.02
CA PRO A 14 -7.99 8.65 12.77
C PRO A 14 -7.43 7.33 13.29
N VAL A 15 -6.61 6.67 12.47
CA VAL A 15 -5.96 5.41 12.82
C VAL A 15 -4.65 5.67 13.57
N ILE A 16 -4.44 4.96 14.68
CA ILE A 16 -3.13 4.85 15.32
C ILE A 16 -2.58 3.47 14.99
N ASP A 17 -1.54 3.42 14.15
CA ASP A 17 -0.85 2.18 13.81
C ASP A 17 0.21 1.88 14.87
N ASN A 18 -0.13 0.97 15.79
CA ASN A 18 0.72 0.59 16.91
C ASN A 18 1.85 -0.38 16.52
N HIS A 19 1.83 -0.96 15.31
CA HIS A 19 2.82 -1.95 14.93
C HIS A 19 3.12 -1.89 13.43
N CYS A 20 4.07 -1.02 13.10
CA CYS A 20 4.53 -0.86 11.73
C CYS A 20 6.06 -0.92 11.65
N HIS A 21 6.57 -0.94 10.43
CA HIS A 21 7.99 -0.82 10.17
C HIS A 21 8.33 0.55 9.57
N PRO A 22 9.53 1.10 9.86
CA PRO A 22 9.98 2.33 9.23
C PRO A 22 9.99 2.21 7.69
N PRO A 23 9.58 3.27 6.97
CA PRO A 23 9.66 3.30 5.52
C PRO A 23 11.10 3.11 5.02
N LEU A 24 11.28 2.30 3.97
CA LEU A 24 12.58 2.14 3.31
C LEU A 24 12.96 3.40 2.54
N LYS A 25 14.26 3.74 2.57
CA LYS A 25 14.83 4.91 1.88
C LYS A 25 15.27 4.66 0.44
N SER A 26 15.16 3.43 -0.06
CA SER A 26 15.65 3.03 -1.38
C SER A 26 14.55 3.08 -2.43
N SER A 27 14.93 3.42 -3.67
CA SER A 27 14.14 3.07 -4.84
C SER A 27 14.01 1.55 -4.96
N ILE A 28 12.98 1.10 -5.68
CA ILE A 28 12.81 -0.30 -6.05
C ILE A 28 12.96 -0.33 -7.55
N GLU A 29 13.97 -1.05 -8.04
CA GLU A 29 14.38 -1.03 -9.44
C GLU A 29 13.72 -2.16 -10.22
N THR A 30 13.35 -3.25 -9.53
CA THR A 30 12.82 -4.44 -10.19
C THR A 30 11.48 -4.88 -9.63
N GLU A 31 10.66 -5.51 -10.48
CA GLU A 31 9.43 -6.18 -10.05
C GLU A 31 9.70 -7.29 -9.01
N SER A 32 10.83 -7.99 -9.12
CA SER A 32 11.18 -9.04 -8.15
C SER A 32 11.47 -8.47 -6.76
N GLU A 33 12.19 -7.35 -6.66
CA GLU A 33 12.38 -6.65 -5.39
C GLU A 33 11.04 -6.16 -4.84
N PHE A 34 10.16 -5.66 -5.71
CA PHE A 34 8.83 -5.22 -5.30
C PHE A 34 7.97 -6.37 -4.75
N LYS A 35 7.97 -7.53 -5.42
CA LYS A 35 7.21 -8.72 -5.00
C LYS A 35 7.60 -9.25 -3.62
N ARG A 36 8.83 -8.98 -3.16
CA ARG A 36 9.27 -9.38 -1.82
C ARG A 36 8.47 -8.73 -0.69
N PHE A 37 7.85 -7.58 -0.93
CA PHE A 37 7.01 -6.91 0.08
C PHE A 37 5.60 -7.52 0.23
N PHE A 38 5.30 -8.58 -0.53
CA PHE A 38 3.97 -9.21 -0.54
C PHE A 38 4.00 -10.66 -0.04
N THR A 39 5.09 -11.08 0.61
CA THR A 39 5.24 -12.41 1.20
C THR A 39 6.27 -12.40 2.32
N GLU A 40 6.07 -13.25 3.33
CA GLU A 40 7.04 -13.53 4.39
C GLU A 40 8.13 -14.53 3.96
N SER A 41 8.02 -15.10 2.76
CA SER A 41 8.95 -16.11 2.27
C SER A 41 10.23 -15.50 1.70
N PHE A 42 11.37 -16.03 2.13
CA PHE A 42 12.67 -15.71 1.53
C PHE A 42 13.02 -16.58 0.31
N ASP A 43 12.24 -17.64 0.02
CA ASP A 43 12.47 -18.52 -1.13
C ASP A 43 12.22 -17.76 -2.45
N PRO A 44 13.24 -17.63 -3.33
CA PRO A 44 13.10 -16.93 -4.61
C PRO A 44 11.96 -17.47 -5.49
N ARG A 45 11.65 -18.77 -5.39
CA ARG A 45 10.57 -19.40 -6.18
C ARG A 45 9.20 -18.88 -5.77
N ILE A 46 9.01 -18.60 -4.48
CA ILE A 46 7.76 -18.01 -3.98
C ILE A 46 7.58 -16.61 -4.55
N VAL A 47 8.63 -15.79 -4.48
CA VAL A 47 8.63 -14.41 -4.97
C VAL A 47 8.38 -14.36 -6.48
N SER A 48 9.03 -15.22 -7.27
CA SER A 48 8.92 -15.17 -8.74
C SER A 48 7.63 -15.78 -9.28
N SER A 49 7.08 -16.80 -8.61
CA SER A 49 6.07 -17.67 -9.22
C SER A 49 4.77 -17.83 -8.42
N HIS A 50 4.74 -17.45 -7.14
CA HIS A 50 3.59 -17.71 -6.28
C HIS A 50 2.93 -16.46 -5.72
N VAL A 51 3.68 -15.37 -5.49
CA VAL A 51 3.13 -14.10 -4.97
C VAL A 51 1.92 -13.61 -5.77
N GLN A 52 2.00 -13.67 -7.11
CA GLN A 52 0.92 -13.20 -7.98
C GLN A 52 -0.38 -14.00 -7.88
N ASN A 53 -0.33 -15.21 -7.33
CA ASN A 53 -1.50 -16.08 -7.18
C ASN A 53 -2.18 -15.90 -5.81
N THR A 54 -1.65 -15.04 -4.94
CA THR A 54 -2.29 -14.69 -3.67
C THR A 54 -3.41 -13.68 -3.90
N LEU A 55 -4.34 -13.54 -2.95
CA LEU A 55 -5.31 -12.43 -2.99
C LEU A 55 -4.66 -11.09 -2.68
N PHE A 56 -3.66 -11.10 -1.79
CA PHE A 56 -3.01 -9.90 -1.28
C PHE A 56 -2.33 -9.11 -2.42
N TYR A 57 -1.51 -9.77 -3.24
CA TYR A 57 -0.76 -9.11 -4.30
C TYR A 57 -1.63 -8.32 -5.32
N PRO A 58 -2.58 -8.93 -6.06
CA PRO A 58 -3.39 -8.21 -7.04
C PRO A 58 -4.27 -7.14 -6.40
N GLN A 59 -4.76 -7.36 -5.16
CA GLN A 59 -5.54 -6.34 -4.46
C GLN A 59 -4.67 -5.13 -4.09
N SER A 60 -3.49 -5.36 -3.50
CA SER A 60 -2.56 -4.28 -3.19
C SER A 60 -2.12 -3.52 -4.42
N LEU A 61 -1.93 -4.18 -5.58
CA LEU A 61 -1.62 -3.47 -6.83
C LEU A 61 -2.73 -2.50 -7.23
N ARG A 62 -4.01 -2.87 -7.08
CA ARG A 62 -5.14 -1.97 -7.36
C ARG A 62 -5.18 -0.80 -6.38
N ASP A 63 -4.98 -1.07 -5.10
CA ASP A 63 -5.00 -0.03 -4.06
C ASP A 63 -3.85 0.96 -4.23
N ILE A 64 -2.64 0.46 -4.54
CA ILE A 64 -1.47 1.29 -4.86
C ILE A 64 -1.73 2.09 -6.13
N ASN A 65 -2.26 1.47 -7.19
CA ASN A 65 -2.58 2.16 -8.44
C ASN A 65 -3.54 3.34 -8.21
N ALA A 66 -4.61 3.11 -7.46
CA ALA A 66 -5.58 4.14 -7.09
C ALA A 66 -4.97 5.23 -6.17
N MET A 67 -4.11 4.86 -5.22
CA MET A 67 -3.40 5.80 -4.34
C MET A 67 -2.43 6.70 -5.10
N LEU A 68 -1.82 6.18 -6.17
CA LEU A 68 -1.00 6.95 -7.09
C LEU A 68 -1.82 7.82 -8.06
N GLY A 69 -3.15 7.81 -7.95
CA GLY A 69 -4.05 8.61 -8.78
C GLY A 69 -4.26 8.04 -10.18
N ARG A 70 -3.93 6.76 -10.39
CA ARG A 70 -4.08 6.09 -11.69
C ARG A 70 -5.40 5.34 -11.77
N GLY A 71 -6.02 5.37 -12.95
CA GLY A 71 -7.17 4.54 -13.30
C GLY A 71 -6.78 3.26 -14.03
N GLY A 72 -7.76 2.38 -14.25
CA GLY A 72 -7.60 1.15 -15.03
C GLY A 72 -6.82 0.05 -14.32
N GLU A 73 -6.44 -0.97 -15.10
CA GLU A 73 -5.70 -2.12 -14.59
C GLU A 73 -4.29 -1.73 -14.10
N PRO A 74 -3.81 -2.30 -12.98
CA PRO A 74 -2.47 -2.03 -12.48
C PRO A 74 -1.38 -2.42 -13.48
N ASN A 75 -0.44 -1.51 -13.72
CA ASN A 75 0.77 -1.78 -14.49
C ASN A 75 1.98 -1.57 -13.58
N ILE A 76 2.78 -2.61 -13.38
CA ILE A 76 3.87 -2.62 -12.39
C ILE A 76 4.96 -1.62 -12.74
N GLU A 77 5.36 -1.53 -14.01
CA GLU A 77 6.37 -0.58 -14.47
C GLU A 77 5.95 0.87 -14.21
N ALA A 78 4.70 1.22 -14.52
CA ALA A 78 4.15 2.54 -14.24
C ALA A 78 4.04 2.82 -12.74
N ILE A 79 3.64 1.81 -11.94
CA ILE A 79 3.62 1.91 -10.48
C ILE A 79 5.03 2.19 -9.95
N LEU A 80 6.03 1.41 -10.35
CA LEU A 80 7.41 1.58 -9.88
C LEU A 80 7.98 2.93 -10.29
N THR A 81 7.72 3.37 -11.52
CA THR A 81 8.14 4.68 -12.02
C THR A 81 7.58 5.81 -11.16
N GLU A 82 6.26 5.87 -10.98
CA GLU A 82 5.61 6.92 -10.19
C GLU A 82 6.02 6.85 -8.71
N ARG A 83 6.11 5.63 -8.16
CA ARG A 83 6.52 5.41 -6.78
C ARG A 83 7.95 5.90 -6.53
N ASN A 84 8.87 5.65 -7.47
CA ASN A 84 10.25 6.14 -7.39
C ASN A 84 10.33 7.67 -7.58
N LEU A 85 9.54 8.26 -8.48
CA LEU A 85 9.46 9.72 -8.67
C LEU A 85 9.00 10.46 -7.41
N LEU A 86 8.02 9.92 -6.68
CA LEU A 86 7.54 10.50 -5.42
C LEU A 86 8.57 10.42 -4.29
N GLY A 87 9.42 9.39 -4.33
CA GLY A 87 10.33 9.05 -3.24
C GLY A 87 9.61 8.68 -1.95
N THR A 88 10.37 8.21 -0.96
CA THR A 88 9.85 7.74 0.33
C THR A 88 9.00 8.78 1.04
N ALA A 89 9.46 10.03 1.12
CA ALA A 89 8.73 11.08 1.83
C ALA A 89 7.38 11.43 1.17
N GLY A 90 7.34 11.46 -0.17
CA GLY A 90 6.12 11.70 -0.93
C GLY A 90 5.11 10.57 -0.74
N LEU A 91 5.57 9.31 -0.78
CA LEU A 91 4.73 8.14 -0.54
C LEU A 91 4.14 8.11 0.86
N VAL A 92 4.98 8.28 1.88
CA VAL A 92 4.55 8.29 3.29
C VAL A 92 3.50 9.36 3.50
N ARG A 93 3.72 10.57 2.99
CA ARG A 93 2.75 11.66 3.08
C ARG A 93 1.40 11.27 2.44
N ARG A 94 1.42 10.74 1.22
CA ARG A 94 0.19 10.34 0.52
C ARG A 94 -0.55 9.22 1.25
N ILE A 95 0.17 8.20 1.73
CA ILE A 95 -0.41 7.06 2.45
C ILE A 95 -1.04 7.53 3.77
N VAL A 96 -0.30 8.27 4.59
CA VAL A 96 -0.78 8.79 5.88
C VAL A 96 -2.02 9.66 5.71
N GLN A 97 -2.03 10.55 4.72
CA GLN A 97 -3.18 11.40 4.44
C GLN A 97 -4.39 10.62 3.92
N ARG A 98 -4.18 9.68 2.99
CA ARG A 98 -5.27 8.90 2.39
C ARG A 98 -5.91 7.94 3.40
N ALA A 99 -5.11 7.35 4.29
CA ALA A 99 -5.56 6.37 5.28
C ALA A 99 -6.05 7.00 6.59
N ASN A 100 -6.04 8.34 6.71
CA ASN A 100 -6.38 9.06 7.93
C ASN A 100 -5.54 8.58 9.15
N ILE A 101 -4.24 8.39 8.96
CA ILE A 101 -3.35 7.94 10.04
C ILE A 101 -3.00 9.14 10.93
N GLY A 102 -3.38 9.06 12.21
CA GLY A 102 -3.06 10.04 13.24
C GLY A 102 -1.73 9.81 13.96
N GLY A 103 -1.18 8.59 13.87
CA GLY A 103 0.10 8.24 14.49
C GLY A 103 0.57 6.85 14.08
N MET A 104 1.89 6.65 14.11
CA MET A 104 2.57 5.38 13.83
C MET A 104 3.65 5.18 14.90
N ILE A 105 3.82 3.95 15.38
CA ILE A 105 4.84 3.56 16.38
C ILE A 105 5.91 2.69 15.72
#